data_AF-A0A9E5A3F5-F1
#
_entry.id   AF-A0A9E5A3F5-F1
#
_cell.length_a   1.000
_cell.length_b   1.000
_cell.length_c   1.000
_cell.angle_alpha   90.00
_cell.angle_beta   90.00
_cell.angle_gamma   90.00
#
_symmetry.space_group_name_H-M   'P 1'
#
loop_
_entity.id
_entity.type
_entity.pdbx_description
1 polymer ?
#
loop_
_entity_poly.entity_id
_entity_poly.type
_entity_poly.pdbx_seq_one_letter_code
_entity_poly.pdbx_strand_id
1 'polypeptide(L)'
;MSSSDKDKFLAELRKDCICHECPTYNNCTRKSKELLFCILGKSNCPMDERACLCPQDCSVHQKYDMKLSFYCSRGKETERRDELYTINI
;
A
#
# COMPACT_ATOMS: atom_id res chain seq x y z
N MET A 1 -13.97 7.30 15.36
CA MET A 1 -13.71 5.87 15.06
C MET A 1 -13.01 5.26 16.26
N SER A 2 -13.60 4.23 16.88
CA SER A 2 -12.94 3.53 17.98
C SER A 2 -11.75 2.71 17.45
N SER A 3 -10.79 2.37 18.33
CA SER A 3 -9.66 1.52 17.94
C SER A 3 -10.13 0.17 17.37
N SER A 4 -11.23 -0.37 17.92
CA SER A 4 -11.81 -1.67 17.51
C SER A 4 -12.35 -1.66 16.07
N ASP A 5 -12.94 -0.57 15.62
CA ASP A 5 -13.51 -0.47 14.26
C ASP A 5 -12.42 -0.40 13.19
N LYS A 6 -11.32 0.31 13.51
CA LYS A 6 -10.15 0.39 12.61
C LYS A 6 -9.51 -0.98 12.42
N ASP A 7 -9.35 -1.75 13.50
CA ASP A 7 -8.70 -3.06 13.44
C ASP A 7 -9.52 -4.07 12.64
N LYS A 8 -10.84 -4.08 12.81
CA LYS A 8 -11.77 -4.91 12.01
C LYS A 8 -11.69 -4.55 10.53
N PHE A 9 -11.72 -3.27 10.22
CA PHE A 9 -11.60 -2.79 8.85
C PHE A 9 -10.29 -3.22 8.19
N LEU A 10 -9.15 -3.07 8.89
CA LEU A 10 -7.86 -3.54 8.40
C LEU A 10 -7.80 -5.06 8.24
N ALA A 11 -8.46 -5.82 9.12
CA ALA A 11 -8.53 -7.27 9.01
C ALA A 11 -9.27 -7.73 7.75
N GLU A 12 -10.37 -7.08 7.39
CA GLU A 12 -11.08 -7.39 6.13
C GLU A 12 -10.22 -7.06 4.92
N LEU A 13 -9.54 -5.91 4.91
CA LEU A 13 -8.66 -5.53 3.80
C LEU A 13 -7.48 -6.49 3.60
N ARG A 14 -6.97 -7.09 4.68
CA ARG A 14 -5.89 -8.08 4.57
C ARG A 14 -6.33 -9.34 3.82
N LYS A 15 -7.63 -9.68 3.83
CA LYS A 15 -8.16 -10.83 3.08
C LYS A 15 -8.21 -10.55 1.58
N ASP A 16 -8.43 -9.30 1.22
CA ASP A 16 -8.58 -8.87 -0.18
C ASP A 16 -7.22 -8.58 -0.85
N CYS A 17 -6.14 -8.31 -0.08
CA CYS A 17 -4.84 -7.95 -0.68
C CYS A 17 -4.06 -9.16 -1.22
N ILE A 18 -3.53 -8.98 -2.43
CA ILE A 18 -2.61 -9.92 -3.09
C ILE A 18 -1.14 -9.61 -2.78
N CYS A 19 -0.85 -9.00 -1.63
CA CYS A 19 0.47 -8.43 -1.39
C CYS A 19 1.59 -9.49 -1.42
N HIS A 20 1.27 -10.77 -1.22
CA HIS A 20 2.21 -11.88 -1.36
C HIS A 20 2.76 -12.07 -2.78
N GLU A 21 2.07 -11.57 -3.79
CA GLU A 21 2.48 -11.54 -5.21
C GLU A 21 3.15 -10.22 -5.60
N CYS A 22 3.10 -9.21 -4.72
CA CYS A 22 3.65 -7.89 -5.01
C CYS A 22 5.18 -7.99 -5.16
N PRO A 23 5.79 -7.39 -6.22
CA PRO A 23 7.25 -7.40 -6.39
C PRO A 23 8.03 -6.78 -5.22
N THR A 24 7.39 -5.91 -4.43
CA THR A 24 7.98 -5.29 -3.23
C THR A 24 7.81 -6.13 -1.97
N TYR A 25 7.07 -7.24 -2.01
CA TYR A 25 6.91 -8.17 -0.89
C TYR A 25 8.13 -9.09 -0.82
N ASN A 26 8.93 -8.89 0.23
CA ASN A 26 10.23 -9.51 0.38
C ASN A 26 10.32 -10.35 1.67
N ASN A 27 11.52 -10.84 1.97
CA ASN A 27 11.74 -11.66 3.15
C ASN A 27 11.45 -10.93 4.46
N CYS A 28 11.65 -9.61 4.53
CA CYS A 28 11.33 -8.84 5.72
C CYS A 28 9.82 -8.75 5.92
N THR A 29 9.05 -8.36 4.90
CA THR A 29 7.58 -8.26 5.01
C THR A 29 6.93 -9.62 5.22
N ARG A 30 7.52 -10.69 4.69
CA ARG A 30 7.09 -12.06 4.93
C ARG A 30 7.26 -12.46 6.40
N LYS A 31 8.43 -12.16 6.99
CA LYS A 31 8.71 -12.47 8.40
C LYS A 31 7.79 -11.71 9.35
N SER A 32 7.54 -10.44 9.09
CA SER A 32 6.64 -9.61 9.89
C SER A 32 5.14 -9.81 9.56
N LYS A 33 4.83 -10.60 8.52
CA LYS A 33 3.48 -10.72 7.94
C LYS A 33 2.86 -9.36 7.62
N GLU A 34 3.69 -8.42 7.21
CA GLU A 34 3.29 -7.06 6.90
C GLU A 34 2.59 -7.02 5.55
N LEU A 35 1.34 -6.58 5.57
CA LEU A 35 0.45 -6.41 4.42
C LEU A 35 -0.10 -4.99 4.45
N LEU A 36 -0.77 -4.57 3.37
CA LEU A 36 -1.45 -3.26 3.29
C LEU A 36 -0.53 -2.04 3.45
N PHE A 37 0.79 -2.20 3.35
CA PHE A 37 1.74 -1.07 3.45
C PHE A 37 1.50 0.03 2.41
N CYS A 38 0.86 -0.29 1.28
CA CYS A 38 0.43 0.68 0.27
C CYS A 38 -0.66 1.66 0.74
N ILE A 39 -1.58 1.21 1.61
CA ILE A 39 -2.64 2.07 2.17
C ILE A 39 -2.27 2.60 3.56
N LEU A 40 -1.43 1.88 4.29
CA LEU A 40 -0.95 2.26 5.62
C LEU A 40 0.15 3.32 5.56
N GLY A 41 0.81 3.47 4.40
CA GLY A 41 1.66 4.62 4.09
C GLY A 41 3.16 4.39 4.08
N LYS A 42 3.57 3.12 3.99
CA LYS A 42 4.91 2.56 3.79
C LYS A 42 5.07 1.33 4.67
N SER A 43 6.01 0.49 4.29
CA SER A 43 6.46 -0.61 5.14
C SER A 43 7.59 -0.17 6.06
N ASN A 44 7.74 -0.85 7.19
CA ASN A 44 8.94 -0.72 8.03
C ASN A 44 10.13 -1.53 7.48
N CYS A 45 9.91 -2.37 6.48
CA CYS A 45 10.94 -3.13 5.81
C CYS A 45 11.64 -2.31 4.72
N PRO A 46 12.95 -2.48 4.52
CA PRO A 46 13.63 -1.93 3.37
C PRO A 46 13.04 -2.54 2.08
N MET A 47 12.73 -1.70 1.09
CA MET A 47 12.14 -2.10 -0.18
C MET A 47 12.86 -1.43 -1.34
N ASP A 48 13.20 -2.21 -2.36
CA ASP A 48 13.59 -1.68 -3.65
C ASP A 48 12.35 -1.19 -4.40
N GLU A 49 12.46 -0.05 -5.06
CA GLU A 49 11.37 0.47 -5.87
C GLU A 49 11.13 -0.44 -7.08
N ARG A 50 9.93 -1.03 -7.14
CA ARG A 50 9.48 -1.90 -8.24
C ARG A 50 8.08 -1.50 -8.65
N ALA A 51 7.78 -1.63 -9.93
CA ALA A 51 6.45 -1.38 -10.47
C ALA A 51 5.40 -2.24 -9.72
N CYS A 52 4.29 -1.63 -9.29
CA CYS A 52 3.19 -2.35 -8.63
C CYS A 52 2.40 -3.10 -9.69
N LEU A 53 2.09 -4.37 -9.45
CA LEU A 53 1.06 -5.11 -10.21
C LEU A 53 -0.36 -4.66 -9.82
N CYS A 54 -0.46 -3.78 -8.84
CA CYS A 54 -1.68 -3.42 -8.12
C CYS A 54 -2.79 -2.80 -8.99
N PRO A 55 -2.50 -1.92 -9.97
CA PRO A 55 -3.53 -1.42 -10.88
C PRO A 55 -4.24 -2.51 -11.68
N GLN A 56 -3.56 -3.64 -11.91
CA GLN A 56 -4.08 -4.75 -12.70
C GLN A 56 -4.78 -5.77 -11.80
N ASP A 57 -4.11 -6.19 -10.72
CA ASP A 57 -4.51 -7.41 -10.00
C ASP A 57 -4.91 -7.18 -8.53
N CYS A 58 -4.77 -5.95 -7.99
CA CYS A 58 -5.07 -5.69 -6.58
C CYS A 58 -6.47 -5.11 -6.40
N SER A 59 -7.38 -5.92 -5.87
CA SER A 59 -8.75 -5.53 -5.50
C SER A 59 -8.78 -4.33 -4.53
N VAL A 60 -7.81 -4.22 -3.62
CA VAL A 60 -7.68 -3.06 -2.71
C VAL A 60 -7.41 -1.78 -3.51
N HIS A 61 -6.54 -1.83 -4.52
CA HIS A 61 -6.26 -0.66 -5.34
C HIS A 61 -7.52 -0.17 -6.08
N GLN A 62 -8.30 -1.10 -6.64
CA GLN A 62 -9.56 -0.78 -7.32
C GLN A 62 -10.63 -0.24 -6.36
N LYS A 63 -10.80 -0.89 -5.21
CA LYS A 63 -11.81 -0.54 -4.19
C LYS A 63 -11.62 0.86 -3.61
N TYR A 64 -10.38 1.34 -3.55
CA TYR A 64 -10.04 2.66 -2.99
C TYR A 64 -9.75 3.73 -4.04
N ASP A 65 -10.01 3.44 -5.32
CA ASP A 65 -9.72 4.33 -6.44
C ASP A 65 -8.29 4.89 -6.44
N MET A 66 -7.37 3.99 -6.07
CA MET A 66 -5.94 3.98 -6.32
C MET A 66 -5.45 4.80 -7.54
N LYS A 67 -5.00 6.06 -7.48
CA LYS A 67 -4.58 6.76 -8.75
C LYS A 67 -3.09 6.68 -9.09
N LEU A 68 -2.23 6.63 -8.08
CA LEU A 68 -0.77 6.65 -8.28
C LEU A 68 -0.15 5.24 -8.42
N SER A 69 1.17 5.14 -8.31
CA SER A 69 1.90 3.86 -8.27
C SER A 69 2.98 3.97 -7.19
N PHE A 70 3.59 2.86 -6.73
CA PHE A 70 4.70 2.89 -5.75
C PHE A 70 4.39 3.41 -4.34
N TYR A 71 3.15 3.30 -3.87
CA TYR A 71 2.76 3.66 -2.48
C TYR A 71 3.51 2.85 -1.40
N CYS A 72 4.08 1.71 -1.82
CA CYS A 72 4.81 0.79 -0.98
C CYS A 72 6.16 1.32 -0.52
N SER A 73 6.86 2.02 -1.43
CA SER A 73 8.24 2.47 -1.26
C SER A 73 8.34 3.97 -0.95
N ARG A 74 7.41 4.79 -1.46
CA ARG A 74 7.50 6.26 -1.36
C ARG A 74 6.48 6.95 -0.44
N GLY A 75 5.58 6.22 0.22
CA GLY A 75 4.62 6.81 1.17
C GLY A 75 3.17 6.80 0.70
N LYS A 76 2.27 7.42 1.48
CA LYS A 76 0.82 7.40 1.21
C LYS A 76 0.49 8.10 -0.10
N GLU A 77 -0.57 7.67 -0.76
CA GLU A 77 -1.10 8.34 -1.95
C GLU A 77 -1.37 9.83 -1.73
N THR A 78 -1.87 10.20 -0.54
CA THR A 78 -2.15 11.60 -0.19
C THR A 78 -0.89 12.46 -0.18
N GLU A 79 0.21 11.94 0.39
CA GLU A 79 1.50 12.64 0.45
C GLU A 79 2.09 12.81 -0.95
N ARG A 80 1.98 11.76 -1.77
CA ARG A 80 2.46 11.74 -3.16
C ARG A 80 1.62 12.61 -4.10
N ARG A 81 0.33 12.83 -3.80
CA ARG A 81 -0.54 13.74 -4.55
C ARG A 81 -0.12 15.19 -4.32
N ASP A 82 0.18 15.57 -3.09
CA ASP A 82 0.62 16.92 -2.73
C ASP A 82 2.02 17.24 -3.31
N GLU A 83 2.93 16.27 -3.36
CA GLU A 83 4.22 16.39 -4.05
C GLU A 83 4.08 16.62 -5.56
N LEU A 84 3.13 15.95 -6.23
CA LEU A 84 2.88 16.13 -7.67
C LEU A 84 2.22 17.47 -7.98
N TYR A 85 1.42 18.03 -7.07
CA TYR A 85 0.85 19.38 -7.24
C TYR A 85 1.89 20.50 -7.09
N THR A 86 2.94 20.30 -6.29
CA THR A 86 3.98 21.31 -6.06
C THR A 86 5.06 21.35 -7.15
N ILE A 87 5.22 20.28 -7.94
CA ILE A 87 6.15 20.25 -9.10
C ILE A 87 5.55 20.92 -10.35
N ASN A 88 4.22 21.09 -10.39
CA ASN A 88 3.50 21.70 -11.51
C ASN A 88 3.17 23.20 -11.30
N ILE A 89 3.90 23.89 -10.40
CA ILE A 89 3.81 25.35 -10.16
C ILE A 89 5.16 25.98 -10.49
#